data_AF-A0A453NZD4-F1
#
_entry.id   AF-A0A453NZD4-F1
#
_cell.length_a   1.000
_cell.length_b   1.000
_cell.length_c   1.000
_cell.angle_alpha   90.00
_cell.angle_beta   90.00
_cell.angle_gamma   90.00
#
_symmetry.space_group_name_H-M   'P 1'
#
loop_
_entity.id
_entity.type
_entity.pdbx_description
1 polymer ?
#
loop_
_entity_poly.entity_id
_entity_poly.type
_entity_poly.pdbx_seq_one_letter_code
_entity_poly.pdbx_strand_id
1 'polypeptide(L)'
;MLFLIVFLGFLQDSEKSAVHAIMGMLSSSIKAWHCAAAELIGRLIINPDNESFLVPVISQIYRRLVDLLSVPAFDAQAAAVSALYNVSEVNMDCRLKLASERWAVDRLLKIVKAPHPVSEVCRKAAVILESLVSEPQNRMHLLVHENNFAEILTSEG
;
A
#
# COMPACT_ATOMS: atom_id res chain seq x y z
N MET A 1 -10.86 -19.09 0.18
CA MET A 1 -11.72 -18.59 1.28
C MET A 1 -11.75 -19.55 2.47
N LEU A 2 -12.04 -20.85 2.28
CA LEU A 2 -12.02 -21.84 3.37
C LEU A 2 -10.68 -21.94 4.12
N PHE A 3 -9.55 -21.87 3.41
CA PHE A 3 -8.21 -21.96 4.04
C PHE A 3 -7.84 -20.73 4.89
N LEU A 4 -8.32 -19.54 4.50
CA LEU A 4 -8.12 -18.31 5.28
C LEU A 4 -8.92 -18.38 6.60
N ILE A 5 -10.14 -18.93 6.54
CA ILE A 5 -11.00 -19.14 7.71
C ILE A 5 -10.42 -20.22 8.63
N VAL A 6 -9.89 -21.33 8.08
CA VAL A 6 -9.23 -22.39 8.86
C VAL A 6 -7.95 -21.87 9.52
N PHE A 7 -7.15 -21.05 8.82
CA PHE A 7 -5.95 -20.45 9.41
C PHE A 7 -6.29 -19.41 10.49
N LEU A 8 -7.32 -18.59 10.28
CA LEU A 8 -7.85 -17.67 11.29
C LEU A 8 -8.44 -18.41 12.51
N GLY A 9 -9.04 -19.58 12.31
CA GLY A 9 -9.56 -20.44 13.39
C GLY A 9 -8.48 -21.04 14.30
N PHE A 10 -7.25 -21.18 13.82
CA PHE A 10 -6.09 -21.61 14.64
C PHE A 10 -5.47 -20.47 15.48
N LEU A 11 -5.82 -19.21 15.23
CA LEU A 11 -5.26 -18.02 15.90
C LEU A 11 -6.01 -17.64 17.19
N GLN A 12 -6.73 -18.59 17.79
CA GLN A 12 -7.59 -18.33 18.96
C GLN A 12 -6.81 -17.94 20.24
N ASP A 13 -5.47 -17.98 20.20
CA ASP A 13 -4.59 -17.41 21.24
C ASP A 13 -3.61 -16.36 20.68
N SER A 14 -3.90 -15.11 21.06
CA SER A 14 -3.14 -13.85 20.92
C SER A 14 -3.10 -13.17 19.55
N GLU A 15 -3.55 -11.92 19.52
CA GLU A 15 -3.32 -10.90 18.48
C GLU A 15 -1.89 -10.93 17.93
N LYS A 16 -0.89 -11.17 18.78
CA LYS A 16 0.52 -11.32 18.39
C LYS A 16 0.71 -12.41 17.34
N SER A 17 0.01 -13.53 17.44
CA SER A 17 0.08 -14.63 16.47
C SER A 17 -0.47 -14.21 15.10
N ALA A 18 -1.57 -13.46 15.08
CA ALA A 18 -2.17 -12.96 13.85
C ALA A 18 -1.27 -11.93 13.13
N VAL A 19 -0.62 -11.02 13.87
CA VAL A 19 0.36 -10.08 13.28
C VAL A 19 1.50 -10.84 12.61
N HIS A 20 2.12 -11.80 13.32
CA HIS A 20 3.24 -12.57 12.78
C HIS A 20 2.85 -13.39 11.55
N ALA A 21 1.65 -13.97 11.56
CA ALA A 21 1.10 -14.68 10.40
C ALA A 21 0.96 -13.77 9.19
N ILE A 22 0.33 -12.59 9.35
CA ILE A 22 0.14 -11.64 8.25
C ILE A 22 1.49 -11.17 7.71
N MET A 23 2.44 -10.85 8.59
CA MET A 23 3.80 -10.44 8.19
C MET A 23 4.55 -11.56 7.46
N GLY A 24 4.38 -12.81 7.90
CA GLY A 24 4.92 -13.99 7.24
C GLY A 24 4.34 -14.20 5.84
N MET A 25 3.01 -14.05 5.70
CA MET A 25 2.34 -14.13 4.40
C MET A 25 2.76 -13.00 3.46
N LEU A 26 2.87 -11.78 3.98
CA LEU A 26 3.29 -10.60 3.22
C LEU A 26 4.75 -10.72 2.72
N SER A 27 5.60 -11.38 3.49
CA SER A 27 7.00 -11.67 3.16
C SER A 27 7.19 -12.94 2.33
N SER A 28 6.12 -13.68 2.04
CA SER A 28 6.21 -14.95 1.32
C SER A 28 6.65 -14.79 -0.13
N SER A 29 7.41 -15.77 -0.61
CA SER A 29 7.73 -15.96 -2.03
C SER A 29 6.54 -16.46 -2.85
N ILE A 30 5.49 -16.96 -2.19
CA ILE A 30 4.26 -17.43 -2.82
C ILE A 30 3.40 -16.22 -3.18
N LYS A 31 3.23 -15.96 -4.48
CA LYS A 31 2.48 -14.80 -5.01
C LYS A 31 1.09 -14.65 -4.36
N ALA A 32 0.33 -15.75 -4.33
CA ALA A 32 -1.01 -15.75 -3.74
C ALA A 32 -1.04 -15.31 -2.26
N TRP A 33 0.01 -15.57 -1.50
CA TRP A 33 0.04 -15.25 -0.07
C TRP A 33 0.32 -13.78 0.18
N HIS A 34 1.28 -13.17 -0.53
CA HIS A 34 1.49 -11.74 -0.36
C HIS A 34 0.35 -10.91 -0.98
N CYS A 35 -0.34 -11.39 -2.03
CA CYS A 35 -1.54 -10.73 -2.55
C CYS A 35 -2.65 -10.72 -1.49
N ALA A 36 -2.97 -11.90 -0.95
CA ALA A 36 -4.01 -12.05 0.07
C ALA A 36 -3.68 -11.27 1.34
N ALA A 37 -2.40 -11.24 1.75
CA ALA A 37 -1.96 -10.45 2.89
C ALA A 37 -2.11 -8.94 2.64
N ALA A 38 -1.71 -8.45 1.45
CA ALA A 38 -1.88 -7.03 1.11
C ALA A 38 -3.35 -6.61 1.11
N GLU A 39 -4.24 -7.45 0.56
CA GLU A 39 -5.68 -7.21 0.58
C GLU A 39 -6.24 -7.19 2.02
N LEU A 40 -5.87 -8.17 2.84
CA LEU A 40 -6.26 -8.23 4.25
C LEU A 40 -5.80 -6.98 5.01
N ILE A 41 -4.55 -6.56 4.82
CA ILE A 41 -4.00 -5.34 5.42
C ILE A 41 -4.81 -4.10 5.03
N GLY A 42 -5.16 -3.94 3.75
CA GLY A 42 -5.97 -2.82 3.28
C GLY A 42 -7.33 -2.75 3.97
N ARG A 43 -7.92 -3.90 4.33
CA ARG A 43 -9.19 -3.98 5.07
C ARG A 43 -9.01 -3.75 6.58
N LEU A 44 -7.88 -4.15 7.16
CA LEU A 44 -7.63 -3.96 8.59
C LEU A 44 -7.36 -2.50 8.92
N ILE A 45 -6.63 -1.78 8.05
CA ILE A 45 -6.20 -0.38 8.26
C ILE A 45 -7.37 0.59 8.37
N ILE A 46 -8.47 0.34 7.65
CA ILE A 46 -9.64 1.23 7.65
C ILE A 46 -10.50 1.09 8.92
N ASN A 47 -10.29 0.05 9.72
CA ASN A 47 -11.05 -0.17 10.95
C ASN A 47 -10.23 0.38 12.14
N PRO A 48 -10.68 1.45 12.81
CA PRO A 48 -9.95 2.07 13.92
C PRO A 48 -9.76 1.12 15.11
N ASP A 49 -10.63 0.12 15.29
CA ASP A 49 -10.50 -0.87 16.36
C ASP A 49 -9.22 -1.72 16.21
N ASN A 50 -8.65 -1.78 15.01
CA ASN A 50 -7.41 -2.50 14.73
C ASN A 50 -6.14 -1.65 14.91
N GLU A 51 -6.24 -0.36 15.27
CA GLU A 51 -5.08 0.53 15.32
C GLU A 51 -4.01 0.03 16.30
N SER A 52 -4.43 -0.32 17.53
CA SER A 52 -3.54 -0.85 18.58
C SER A 52 -2.78 -2.11 18.13
N PHE A 53 -3.42 -2.95 17.31
CA PHE A 53 -2.88 -4.16 16.73
C PHE A 53 -1.85 -3.88 15.62
N LEU A 54 -2.06 -2.83 14.83
CA LEU A 54 -1.22 -2.50 13.67
C LEU A 54 -0.03 -1.60 14.01
N VAL A 55 -0.17 -0.69 14.98
CA VAL A 55 0.88 0.26 15.37
C VAL A 55 2.27 -0.37 15.52
N PRO A 56 2.43 -1.54 16.18
CA PRO A 56 3.76 -2.15 16.36
C PRO A 56 4.48 -2.55 15.05
N VAL A 57 3.73 -2.78 13.98
CA VAL A 57 4.25 -3.32 12.71
C VAL A 57 3.98 -2.41 11.50
N ILE A 58 3.31 -1.28 11.69
CA ILE A 58 2.80 -0.44 10.60
C ILE A 58 3.91 0.03 9.64
N SER A 59 5.10 0.37 10.16
CA SER A 59 6.23 0.77 9.33
C SER A 59 6.75 -0.37 8.44
N GLN A 60 6.70 -1.62 8.93
CA GLN A 60 7.08 -2.79 8.13
C GLN A 60 6.02 -3.09 7.06
N ILE A 61 4.75 -2.89 7.40
CA ILE A 61 3.63 -3.01 6.47
C ILE A 61 3.79 -2.01 5.31
N TYR A 62 4.03 -0.72 5.60
CA TYR A 62 4.19 0.31 4.56
C TYR A 62 5.33 -0.01 3.61
N ARG A 63 6.52 -0.29 4.14
CA ARG A 63 7.67 -0.70 3.33
C ARG A 63 7.33 -1.87 2.42
N ARG A 64 6.64 -2.88 2.96
CA ARG A 64 6.35 -4.09 2.20
C ARG A 64 5.26 -3.88 1.15
N LEU A 65 4.23 -3.09 1.43
CA LEU A 65 3.24 -2.68 0.42
C LEU A 65 3.92 -1.89 -0.72
N VAL A 66 4.84 -0.98 -0.38
CA VAL A 66 5.63 -0.22 -1.37
C VAL A 66 6.53 -1.15 -2.19
N ASP A 67 7.09 -2.21 -1.62
CA ASP A 67 7.84 -3.25 -2.36
C ASP A 67 6.97 -4.03 -3.35
N LEU A 68 5.74 -4.35 -2.97
CA LEU A 68 4.81 -5.05 -3.85
C LEU A 68 4.42 -4.23 -5.09
N LEU A 69 4.55 -2.90 -5.05
CA LEU A 69 4.34 -2.04 -6.22
C LEU A 69 5.32 -2.32 -7.37
N SER A 70 6.47 -2.95 -7.12
CA SER A 70 7.47 -3.26 -8.15
C SER A 70 7.56 -4.73 -8.51
N VAL A 71 6.77 -5.61 -7.87
CA VAL A 71 6.79 -7.04 -8.16
C VAL A 71 6.06 -7.28 -9.49
N PRO A 72 6.59 -8.15 -10.39
CA PRO A 72 5.92 -8.52 -11.64
C PRO A 72 4.76 -9.50 -11.37
N ALA A 73 3.76 -9.02 -10.62
CA ALA A 73 2.54 -9.72 -10.28
C ALA A 73 1.41 -8.68 -10.19
N PHE A 74 0.59 -8.61 -11.24
CA PHE A 74 -0.49 -7.62 -11.37
C PHE A 74 -1.46 -7.64 -10.19
N ASP A 75 -1.88 -8.83 -9.74
CA ASP A 75 -2.78 -8.95 -8.58
C ASP A 75 -2.15 -8.42 -7.29
N ALA A 76 -0.85 -8.65 -7.09
CA ALA A 76 -0.12 -8.17 -5.91
C ALA A 76 0.01 -6.64 -5.93
N GLN A 77 0.33 -6.10 -7.11
CA GLN A 77 0.43 -4.66 -7.31
C GLN A 77 -0.94 -4.00 -7.11
N ALA A 78 -2.02 -4.56 -7.66
CA ALA A 78 -3.38 -4.06 -7.48
C ALA A 78 -3.85 -4.08 -6.02
N ALA A 79 -3.55 -5.17 -5.29
CA ALA A 79 -3.83 -5.28 -3.86
C ALA A 79 -3.03 -4.26 -3.04
N ALA A 80 -1.74 -4.09 -3.35
CA ALA A 80 -0.88 -3.12 -2.68
C ALA A 80 -1.33 -1.68 -2.93
N VAL A 81 -1.64 -1.30 -4.17
CA VAL A 81 -2.19 0.02 -4.50
C VAL A 81 -3.51 0.25 -3.75
N SER A 82 -4.40 -0.74 -3.70
CA SER A 82 -5.65 -0.61 -2.97
C SER A 82 -5.45 -0.44 -1.47
N ALA A 83 -4.50 -1.15 -0.87
CA ALA A 83 -4.15 -0.99 0.54
C ALA A 83 -3.52 0.38 0.83
N LEU A 84 -2.61 0.86 -0.03
CA LEU A 84 -1.99 2.17 0.10
C LEU A 84 -2.97 3.32 -0.12
N TYR A 85 -3.96 3.14 -1.01
CA TYR A 85 -5.08 4.06 -1.17
C TYR A 85 -5.86 4.18 0.13
N ASN A 86 -6.22 3.05 0.75
CA ASN A 86 -6.90 3.08 2.04
C ASN A 86 -6.05 3.80 3.11
N VAL A 87 -4.73 3.58 3.13
CA VAL A 87 -3.80 4.29 4.03
C VAL A 87 -3.85 5.80 3.83
N SER A 88 -3.81 6.29 2.59
CA SER A 88 -3.78 7.74 2.32
C SER A 88 -5.07 8.45 2.75
N GLU A 89 -6.19 7.71 2.78
CA GLU A 89 -7.50 8.24 3.15
C GLU A 89 -7.75 8.26 4.67
N VAL A 90 -6.97 7.55 5.49
CA VAL A 90 -7.21 7.47 6.95
C VAL A 90 -7.05 8.83 7.62
N ASN A 91 -5.86 9.42 7.51
CA ASN A 91 -5.53 10.71 8.12
C ASN A 91 -4.24 11.31 7.52
N MET A 92 -3.93 12.53 7.93
CA MET A 92 -2.75 13.26 7.51
C MET A 92 -1.43 12.55 7.88
N ASP A 93 -1.31 11.99 9.08
CA ASP A 93 -0.08 11.31 9.54
C ASP A 93 0.25 10.10 8.65
N CYS A 94 -0.76 9.33 8.22
CA CYS A 94 -0.59 8.26 7.24
C CYS A 94 -0.05 8.76 5.91
N ARG A 95 -0.51 9.92 5.42
CA ARG A 95 0.01 10.54 4.17
C ARG A 95 1.46 10.99 4.33
N LEU A 96 1.82 11.61 5.46
CA LEU A 96 3.20 12.01 5.73
C LEU A 96 4.13 10.81 5.79
N LYS A 97 3.73 9.75 6.51
CA LYS A 97 4.49 8.50 6.61
C LYS A 97 4.66 7.84 5.24
N LEU A 98 3.60 7.77 4.44
CA LEU A 98 3.66 7.19 3.10
C LEU A 98 4.59 7.98 2.18
N ALA A 99 4.52 9.31 2.16
CA ALA A 99 5.41 10.14 1.35
C ALA A 99 6.88 10.02 1.78
N SER A 100 7.14 9.80 3.08
CA SER A 100 8.48 9.58 3.60
C SER A 100 9.03 8.17 3.34
N GLU A 101 8.17 7.20 3.02
CA GLU A 101 8.59 5.83 2.76
C GLU A 101 9.40 5.78 1.45
N ARG A 102 10.58 5.16 1.54
CA ARG A 102 11.53 5.16 0.44
C ARG A 102 10.90 4.49 -0.79
N TRP A 103 11.02 5.14 -1.94
CA TRP A 103 10.50 4.69 -3.24
C TRP A 103 8.98 4.73 -3.40
N ALA A 104 8.21 5.14 -2.38
CA ALA A 104 6.75 5.14 -2.47
C ALA A 104 6.27 6.01 -3.64
N VAL A 105 6.74 7.26 -3.69
CA VAL A 105 6.37 8.22 -4.74
C VAL A 105 6.87 7.77 -6.11
N ASP A 106 8.13 7.37 -6.24
CA ASP A 106 8.70 6.86 -7.50
C ASP A 106 7.88 5.69 -8.09
N ARG A 107 7.51 4.73 -7.24
CA ARG A 107 6.82 3.51 -7.68
C ARG A 107 5.36 3.79 -8.04
N LEU A 108 4.70 4.69 -7.33
CA LEU A 108 3.35 5.15 -7.67
C LEU A 108 3.37 5.91 -9.00
N LEU A 109 4.33 6.83 -9.21
CA LEU A 109 4.50 7.54 -10.47
C LEU A 109 4.74 6.58 -11.64
N LYS A 110 5.52 5.52 -11.42
CA LYS A 110 5.75 4.48 -12.44
C LYS A 110 4.45 3.78 -12.85
N ILE A 111 3.54 3.50 -11.91
CA ILE A 111 2.22 2.89 -12.21
C ILE A 111 1.34 3.83 -13.02
N VAL A 112 1.40 5.14 -12.76
CA VAL A 112 0.66 6.14 -13.52
C VAL A 112 1.22 6.26 -14.94
N LYS A 113 2.54 6.30 -15.09
CA LYS A 113 3.22 6.45 -16.39
C LYS A 113 3.20 5.19 -17.26
N ALA A 114 3.19 4.01 -16.65
CA ALA A 114 3.11 2.72 -17.32
C ALA A 114 1.86 1.98 -16.81
N PRO A 115 0.70 2.21 -17.45
CA PRO A 115 -0.58 1.82 -16.88
C PRO A 115 -0.71 0.32 -16.65
N HIS A 116 -1.28 -0.02 -15.49
CA HIS A 116 -1.71 -1.36 -15.16
C HIS A 116 -2.90 -1.78 -16.06
N PRO A 117 -3.06 -3.08 -16.41
CA PRO A 117 -4.18 -3.56 -17.22
C PRO A 117 -5.57 -3.25 -16.63
N VAL A 118 -5.63 -3.08 -15.31
CA VAL A 118 -6.84 -2.67 -14.58
C VAL A 118 -6.78 -1.16 -14.34
N SER A 119 -7.63 -0.39 -15.03
CA SER A 119 -7.66 1.07 -14.99
C SER A 119 -7.84 1.66 -13.58
N GLU A 120 -8.63 0.99 -12.74
CA GLU A 120 -8.86 1.38 -11.36
C GLU A 120 -7.58 1.44 -10.52
N VAL A 121 -6.57 0.61 -10.85
CA VAL A 121 -5.27 0.64 -10.17
C VAL A 121 -4.53 1.93 -10.47
N CYS A 122 -4.50 2.36 -11.73
CA CYS A 122 -3.89 3.64 -12.12
C CYS A 122 -4.65 4.82 -11.52
N ARG A 123 -5.98 4.77 -11.51
CA ARG A 123 -6.82 5.81 -10.89
C ARG A 123 -6.50 5.97 -9.41
N LYS A 124 -6.47 4.87 -8.65
CA LYS A 124 -6.11 4.91 -7.22
C LYS A 124 -4.69 5.40 -7.00
N ALA A 125 -3.72 4.98 -7.82
CA ALA A 125 -2.35 5.46 -7.72
C ALA A 125 -2.25 6.98 -7.94
N ALA A 126 -2.98 7.51 -8.91
CA ALA A 126 -3.06 8.95 -9.16
C ALA A 126 -3.71 9.69 -7.98
N VAL A 127 -4.81 9.18 -7.42
CA VAL A 127 -5.45 9.79 -6.24
C VAL A 127 -4.51 9.76 -5.03
N ILE A 128 -3.80 8.65 -4.77
CA ILE A 128 -2.79 8.62 -3.69
C ILE A 128 -1.79 9.77 -3.89
N LEU A 129 -1.22 9.90 -5.09
CA LEU A 129 -0.25 10.95 -5.40
C LEU A 129 -0.84 12.36 -5.21
N GLU A 130 -2.07 12.59 -5.65
CA GLU A 130 -2.80 13.84 -5.42
C GLU A 130 -2.94 14.15 -3.93
N SER A 131 -3.38 13.17 -3.13
CA SER A 131 -3.49 13.30 -1.67
C SER A 131 -2.14 13.58 -1.01
N LEU A 132 -1.04 13.01 -1.52
CA LEU A 132 0.30 13.30 -1.00
C LEU A 132 0.75 14.72 -1.36
N VAL A 133 0.46 15.19 -2.58
CA VAL A 133 0.78 16.54 -3.07
C VAL A 133 -0.01 17.62 -2.32
N SER A 134 -1.24 17.33 -1.91
CA SER A 134 -2.05 18.28 -1.15
C SER A 134 -1.51 18.59 0.25
N GLU A 135 -0.56 17.80 0.77
CA GLU A 135 0.07 18.03 2.07
C GLU A 135 1.35 18.87 1.94
N PRO A 136 1.39 20.12 2.44
CA PRO A 136 2.56 20.99 2.30
C PRO A 136 3.85 20.40 2.89
N GLN A 137 3.73 19.60 3.95
CA GLN A 137 4.85 18.94 4.62
C GLN A 137 5.56 17.91 3.73
N ASN A 138 4.86 17.34 2.73
CA ASN A 138 5.44 16.38 1.81
C ASN A 138 6.34 17.02 0.75
N ARG A 139 6.39 18.36 0.66
CA ARG A 139 7.13 19.09 -0.37
C ARG A 139 8.57 18.61 -0.53
N MET A 140 9.28 18.36 0.56
CA MET A 140 10.67 17.88 0.51
C MET A 140 10.83 16.51 -0.14
N HIS A 141 9.83 15.63 0.01
CA HIS A 141 9.81 14.29 -0.59
C HIS A 141 9.37 14.34 -2.06
N LEU A 142 8.53 15.31 -2.43
CA LEU A 142 7.92 15.39 -3.76
C LEU A 142 8.76 16.20 -4.75
N LEU A 143 9.56 17.17 -4.28
CA LEU A 143 10.32 18.08 -5.15
C LEU A 143 11.32 17.35 -6.06
N VAL A 144 11.91 16.25 -5.59
CA VAL A 144 12.80 15.42 -6.42
C VAL A 144 12.09 14.75 -7.60
N HIS A 145 10.75 14.71 -7.59
CA HIS A 145 9.91 14.12 -8.63
C HIS A 145 9.17 15.17 -9.46
N GLU A 146 9.47 16.47 -9.32
CA GLU A 146 8.78 17.56 -10.02
C GLU A 146 8.67 17.35 -11.53
N ASN A 147 9.76 16.93 -12.19
CA ASN A 147 9.76 16.61 -13.62
C ASN A 147 8.80 15.47 -13.96
N ASN A 148 8.65 14.46 -13.09
CA ASN A 148 7.73 13.37 -13.33
C ASN A 148 6.27 13.83 -13.26
N PHE A 149 5.95 14.73 -12.33
CA PHE A 149 4.61 15.33 -12.24
C PHE A 149 4.32 16.22 -13.45
N ALA A 150 5.27 17.05 -13.86
CA ALA A 150 5.15 17.88 -15.05
C ALA A 150 4.89 17.04 -16.31
N GLU A 151 5.63 15.95 -16.51
CA GLU A 151 5.42 15.02 -17.63
C GLU A 151 4.03 14.37 -17.63
N ILE A 152 3.48 14.01 -16.47
CA ILE A 152 2.12 13.43 -16.39
C ILE A 152 1.05 14.45 -16.77
N LEU A 153 1.25 15.73 -16.39
CA LEU A 153 0.31 16.80 -16.72
C LEU A 153 0.38 17.21 -18.20
N THR A 154 1.54 17.04 -18.84
CA THR A 154 1.76 17.39 -20.25
C THR A 154 1.60 16.21 -21.20
N SER A 155 1.60 14.97 -20.70
CA SER A 155 1.22 13.80 -21.48
C SER A 155 -0.28 13.88 -21.77
N GLU A 156 -0.64 14.33 -22.97
CA GLU A 156 -2.01 14.23 -23.47
C GLU A 156 -2.46 12.76 -23.44
N GLY A 157 -3.69 12.54 -22.97
CA GLY A 157 -4.32 11.22 -22.87
C GLY A 157 -4.65 10.59 -24.23
#